data_AF-A0A969AY18-F1
#
_entry.id   AF-A0A969AY18-F1
#
_cell.length_a   1.000
_cell.length_b   1.000
_cell.length_c   1.000
_cell.angle_alpha   90.00
_cell.angle_beta   90.00
_cell.angle_gamma   90.00
#
_symmetry.space_group_name_H-M   'P 1'
#
loop_
_entity.id
_entity.type
_entity.pdbx_description
1 polymer ?
#
loop_
_entity_poly.entity_id
_entity_poly.type
_entity_poly.pdbx_seq_one_letter_code
_entity_poly.pdbx_strand_id
1 'polypeptide(L)'
;MKNISIIYLITLLAFAGCNMPTDWSDPTNSIPPGSVTNVEVENTNGGAILTFVQPEDEDLLGVKAYYKYIEGGEVRTKFTSAYSDTIMIEGFPDVKTRTVKLVAIDKSMNESVPVEINITPLTPPVQLIRNTLTISETFGGVYAKWINEFNTNVVVTLFVEDSVNNELEIYEAYYSSSTEGSYAFRGFKNVERRFVLEIRDRWDNYSTLLDTVLTPLFEEEIYGRNRETQDYEWHRYGIDVDAGTAKWWGDNLAQRPDGQHPFKEMWDGITWSNDSWAHTGNDSNILNDYLEDDQYDENYTVEPLYFTILMDKPASFSRHKYWMRARNPVFSAQCWEHYRIWATNDPKPIADFASTTESLKYWTAWPEIGGTDAWKNDWVMVADCKVELPSGETDPNKLTEEDRAFVIAGFDFDCDPQYANKQFKYVRFEIIKSFGGGVQIQTAEIKFWGKYAK
;
A
#
# COMPACT_ATOMS: atom_id res chain seq x y z
N MET A 1 -20.40 -51.61 -76.59
CA MET A 1 -20.40 -51.17 -75.18
C MET A 1 -18.98 -50.70 -74.84
N LYS A 2 -18.69 -49.43 -75.11
CA LYS A 2 -17.35 -48.81 -75.08
C LYS A 2 -17.01 -48.14 -73.74
N ASN A 3 -17.78 -48.40 -72.68
CA ASN A 3 -17.73 -47.62 -71.44
C ASN A 3 -17.19 -48.40 -70.22
N ILE A 4 -16.70 -49.64 -70.38
CA ILE A 4 -16.22 -50.43 -69.24
C ILE A 4 -14.70 -50.31 -69.04
N SER A 5 -13.93 -50.02 -70.10
CA SER A 5 -12.47 -49.88 -70.00
C SER A 5 -11.98 -48.55 -69.40
N ILE A 6 -12.82 -47.51 -69.40
CA ILE A 6 -12.50 -46.20 -68.79
C ILE A 6 -12.65 -46.23 -67.26
N ILE A 7 -13.52 -47.08 -66.72
CA ILE A 7 -13.76 -47.19 -65.27
C ILE A 7 -12.64 -47.97 -64.57
N TYR A 8 -12.03 -48.96 -65.24
CA TYR A 8 -10.86 -49.66 -64.70
C TYR A 8 -9.56 -48.85 -64.77
N LEU A 9 -9.45 -47.89 -65.70
CA LEU A 9 -8.28 -47.01 -65.77
C LEU A 9 -8.35 -45.86 -64.73
N ILE A 10 -9.55 -45.39 -64.38
CA ILE A 10 -9.76 -44.36 -63.34
C ILE A 10 -9.61 -44.95 -61.92
N THR A 11 -9.91 -46.23 -61.71
CA THR A 11 -9.70 -46.90 -60.41
C THR A 11 -8.24 -47.31 -60.15
N LEU A 12 -7.41 -47.47 -61.18
CA LEU A 12 -5.97 -47.75 -61.02
C LEU A 12 -5.13 -46.49 -60.74
N LEU A 13 -5.65 -45.28 -61.02
CA LEU A 13 -4.97 -44.00 -60.80
C LEU A 13 -5.24 -43.38 -59.41
N ALA A 14 -6.15 -43.97 -58.61
CA ALA A 14 -6.50 -43.46 -57.29
C ALA A 14 -5.55 -43.90 -56.15
N PHE A 15 -4.58 -44.77 -56.42
CA PHE A 15 -3.65 -45.29 -55.40
C PHE A 15 -2.22 -44.73 -55.48
N ALA A 16 -1.91 -43.83 -56.42
CA ALA A 16 -0.57 -43.26 -56.59
C ALA A 16 -0.38 -41.87 -55.95
N GLY A 17 -1.25 -41.50 -55.01
CA GLY A 17 -1.29 -40.15 -54.42
C GLY A 17 -1.23 -40.13 -52.90
N CYS A 18 -0.52 -41.06 -52.26
CA CYS A 18 -0.18 -40.93 -50.85
C CYS A 18 1.32 -40.63 -50.75
N ASN A 19 1.69 -39.37 -50.97
CA ASN A 19 2.93 -38.89 -50.38
C ASN A 19 2.72 -39.00 -48.87
N MET A 20 3.59 -39.76 -48.20
CA MET A 20 3.62 -39.78 -46.74
C MET A 20 3.65 -38.32 -46.28
N PRO A 21 2.82 -37.92 -45.30
CA PRO A 21 2.93 -36.57 -44.73
C PRO A 21 4.39 -36.37 -44.34
N THR A 22 4.95 -35.22 -44.71
CA THR A 22 6.31 -34.85 -44.33
C THR A 22 6.43 -35.06 -42.83
N ASP A 23 7.39 -35.86 -42.41
CA ASP A 23 7.62 -36.10 -41.00
C ASP A 23 8.13 -34.78 -40.40
N TRP A 24 7.24 -34.10 -39.69
CA TRP A 24 7.53 -32.86 -38.97
C TRP A 24 8.07 -33.16 -37.56
N SER A 25 8.29 -34.44 -37.21
CA SER A 25 8.97 -34.77 -35.97
C SER A 25 10.44 -34.38 -36.07
N ASP A 26 10.95 -33.79 -34.99
CA ASP A 26 12.37 -33.55 -34.85
C ASP A 26 13.11 -34.89 -34.92
N PRO A 27 14.32 -34.94 -35.52
CA PRO A 27 15.14 -36.15 -35.48
C PRO A 27 15.31 -36.58 -34.03
N THR A 28 15.10 -37.87 -33.77
CA THR A 28 15.26 -38.49 -32.46
C THR A 28 16.20 -39.66 -32.61
N ASN A 29 17.13 -39.83 -31.67
CA ASN A 29 18.01 -41.00 -31.65
C ASN A 29 17.99 -41.70 -30.28
N SER A 30 18.60 -42.89 -30.19
CA SER A 30 18.68 -43.68 -28.95
C SER A 30 20.02 -43.54 -28.22
N ILE A 31 20.83 -42.56 -28.61
CA ILE A 31 22.15 -42.28 -28.06
C ILE A 31 21.98 -41.17 -27.02
N PRO A 32 22.33 -41.41 -25.75
CA PRO A 32 22.26 -40.37 -24.74
C PRO A 32 23.19 -39.19 -25.07
N PRO A 33 22.80 -37.94 -24.71
CA PRO A 33 23.64 -36.77 -24.93
C PRO A 33 24.90 -36.81 -24.05
N GLY A 34 25.90 -36.01 -24.43
CA GLY A 34 27.09 -35.80 -23.61
C GLY A 34 26.77 -35.14 -22.26
N SER A 35 27.69 -35.23 -21.29
CA SER A 35 27.56 -34.48 -20.04
C SER A 35 27.78 -32.97 -20.26
N VAL A 36 27.15 -32.14 -19.43
CA VAL A 36 27.47 -30.71 -19.37
C VAL A 36 28.92 -30.48 -18.92
N THR A 37 29.53 -29.38 -19.33
CA THR A 37 30.93 -29.03 -18.99
C THR A 37 31.04 -27.58 -18.49
N ASN A 38 32.20 -27.20 -17.95
CA ASN A 38 32.48 -25.84 -17.45
C ASN A 38 31.37 -25.30 -16.53
N VAL A 39 30.97 -26.11 -15.54
CA VAL A 39 29.91 -25.71 -14.61
C VAL A 39 30.47 -24.70 -13.61
N GLU A 40 29.91 -23.50 -13.63
CA GLU A 40 30.18 -22.41 -12.70
C GLU A 40 29.02 -22.26 -11.71
N VAL A 41 29.35 -21.97 -10.45
CA VAL A 41 28.39 -21.85 -9.35
C VAL A 41 28.49 -20.47 -8.74
N GLU A 42 27.39 -19.71 -8.80
CA GLU A 42 27.20 -18.47 -8.06
C GLU A 42 26.15 -18.70 -6.97
N ASN A 43 26.51 -18.58 -5.69
CA ASN A 43 25.56 -18.78 -4.60
C ASN A 43 24.74 -17.51 -4.36
N THR A 44 23.42 -17.68 -4.22
CA THR A 44 22.47 -16.58 -3.97
C THR A 44 21.72 -16.80 -2.66
N ASN A 45 20.98 -15.81 -2.19
CA ASN A 45 20.18 -15.91 -0.96
C ASN A 45 19.09 -16.97 -1.11
N GLY A 46 19.21 -18.06 -0.36
CA GLY A 46 18.30 -19.21 -0.45
C GLY A 46 18.40 -19.99 -1.77
N GLY A 47 19.51 -19.86 -2.51
CA GLY A 47 19.66 -20.47 -3.83
C GLY A 47 21.07 -20.51 -4.40
N ALA A 48 21.15 -20.85 -5.68
CA ALA A 48 22.35 -20.73 -6.49
C ALA A 48 21.97 -20.59 -7.98
N ILE A 49 22.82 -19.90 -8.74
CA ILE A 49 22.80 -19.83 -10.20
C ILE A 49 23.90 -20.75 -10.71
N LEU A 50 23.52 -21.66 -11.59
CA LEU A 50 24.40 -22.67 -12.20
C LEU A 50 24.53 -22.35 -13.69
N THR A 51 25.72 -22.00 -14.13
CA THR A 51 26.01 -21.73 -15.55
C THR A 51 26.88 -22.85 -16.10
N PHE A 52 26.60 -23.34 -17.30
CA PHE A 52 27.28 -24.50 -17.87
C PHE A 52 27.31 -24.47 -19.40
N VAL A 53 28.24 -25.22 -19.99
CA VAL A 53 28.29 -25.48 -21.42
C VAL A 53 27.56 -26.79 -21.71
N GLN A 54 26.61 -26.71 -22.62
CA GLN A 54 25.79 -27.83 -23.06
C GLN A 54 26.59 -28.76 -24.01
N PRO A 55 26.29 -30.07 -24.03
CA PRO A 55 26.88 -30.98 -24.99
C PRO A 55 26.43 -30.65 -26.43
N GLU A 56 27.30 -30.92 -27.41
CA GLU A 56 26.88 -30.92 -28.82
C GLU A 56 26.04 -32.18 -29.08
N ASP A 57 24.76 -31.98 -29.35
CA ASP A 57 23.80 -33.04 -29.62
C ASP A 57 22.65 -32.48 -30.48
N GLU A 58 22.31 -33.16 -31.59
CA GLU A 58 21.34 -32.67 -32.58
C GLU A 58 19.90 -32.66 -32.03
N ASP A 59 19.59 -33.53 -31.07
CA ASP A 59 18.27 -33.67 -30.47
C ASP A 59 18.24 -33.34 -28.97
N LEU A 60 19.16 -32.48 -28.50
CA LEU A 60 19.16 -31.97 -27.14
C LEU A 60 17.83 -31.29 -26.79
N LEU A 61 17.19 -31.75 -25.72
CA LEU A 61 15.98 -31.14 -25.15
C LEU A 61 16.37 -30.05 -24.14
N GLY A 62 17.36 -30.31 -23.31
CA GLY A 62 17.89 -29.34 -22.35
C GLY A 62 18.63 -30.00 -21.18
N VAL A 63 18.75 -29.25 -20.08
CA VAL A 63 19.47 -29.70 -18.88
C VAL A 63 18.55 -29.70 -17.68
N LYS A 64 18.64 -30.76 -16.89
CA LYS A 64 17.87 -30.94 -15.66
C LYS A 64 18.82 -31.01 -14.46
N ALA A 65 18.53 -30.21 -13.45
CA ALA A 65 19.17 -30.25 -12.15
C ALA A 65 18.35 -31.09 -11.17
N TYR A 66 19.01 -32.02 -10.47
CA TYR A 66 18.48 -32.78 -9.36
C TYR A 66 19.13 -32.33 -8.05
N TYR A 67 18.33 -31.94 -7.05
CA TYR A 67 18.83 -31.42 -5.78
C TYR A 67 17.86 -31.73 -4.63
N LYS A 68 18.27 -31.44 -3.40
CA LYS A 68 17.45 -31.57 -2.19
C LYS A 68 17.65 -30.34 -1.32
N TYR A 69 16.58 -29.82 -0.70
CA TYR A 69 16.70 -28.70 0.25
C TYR A 69 17.43 -29.11 1.54
N ILE A 70 17.12 -30.31 2.03
CA ILE A 70 17.71 -30.92 3.22
C ILE A 70 18.26 -32.31 2.91
N GLU A 71 19.32 -32.70 3.59
CA GLU A 71 19.89 -34.04 3.46
C GLU A 71 18.86 -35.10 3.87
N GLY A 72 18.74 -36.17 3.09
CA GLY A 72 17.71 -37.20 3.28
C GLY A 72 16.29 -36.81 2.80
N GLY A 73 16.06 -35.55 2.39
CA GLY A 73 14.76 -35.09 1.90
C GLY A 73 14.38 -35.57 0.50
N GLU A 74 13.23 -35.07 0.03
CA GLU A 74 12.71 -35.31 -1.31
C GLU A 74 13.63 -34.72 -2.40
N VAL A 75 13.77 -35.45 -3.51
CA VAL A 75 14.49 -34.96 -4.69
C VAL A 75 13.61 -33.95 -5.42
N ARG A 76 14.15 -32.75 -5.62
CA ARG A 76 13.57 -31.69 -6.43
C ARG A 76 14.27 -31.65 -7.78
N THR A 77 13.54 -31.19 -8.79
CA THR A 77 14.07 -31.02 -10.14
C THR A 77 13.86 -29.60 -10.63
N LYS A 78 14.80 -29.11 -11.44
CA LYS A 78 14.65 -27.88 -12.21
C LYS A 78 15.16 -28.15 -13.62
N PHE A 79 14.43 -27.68 -14.62
CA PHE A 79 14.76 -27.91 -16.03
C PHE A 79 14.98 -26.57 -16.72
N THR A 80 15.94 -26.52 -17.63
CA THR A 80 16.10 -25.46 -18.61
C THR A 80 16.23 -26.06 -20.00
N SER A 81 15.79 -25.34 -21.03
CA SER A 81 15.84 -25.82 -22.41
C SER A 81 17.27 -25.82 -22.96
N ALA A 82 17.47 -26.48 -24.10
CA ALA A 82 18.75 -26.44 -24.83
C ALA A 82 19.18 -25.03 -25.30
N TYR A 83 18.30 -24.03 -25.18
CA TYR A 83 18.62 -22.65 -25.55
C TYR A 83 19.14 -21.81 -24.37
N SER A 84 19.29 -22.42 -23.20
CA SER A 84 19.74 -21.74 -21.99
C SER A 84 20.89 -22.50 -21.34
N ASP A 85 21.94 -21.77 -21.03
CA ASP A 85 23.16 -22.22 -20.35
C ASP A 85 23.05 -22.12 -18.82
N THR A 86 21.90 -21.70 -18.29
CA THR A 86 21.76 -21.28 -16.90
C THR A 86 20.56 -21.93 -16.23
N ILE A 87 20.76 -22.44 -15.02
CA ILE A 87 19.70 -22.93 -14.12
C ILE A 87 19.79 -22.18 -12.80
N MET A 88 18.70 -21.51 -12.43
CA MET A 88 18.51 -20.95 -11.10
C MET A 88 17.72 -21.92 -10.21
N ILE A 89 18.31 -22.29 -9.08
CA ILE A 89 17.70 -23.10 -8.03
C ILE A 89 17.51 -22.25 -6.78
N GLU A 90 16.33 -22.35 -6.17
CA GLU A 90 15.87 -21.47 -5.08
C GLU A 90 15.07 -22.28 -4.06
N GLY A 91 14.93 -21.73 -2.84
CA GLY A 91 14.11 -22.31 -1.77
C GLY A 91 14.91 -23.07 -0.71
N PHE A 92 16.24 -22.89 -0.67
CA PHE A 92 17.07 -23.53 0.35
C PHE A 92 16.90 -22.84 1.72
N PRO A 93 16.62 -23.60 2.80
CA PRO A 93 16.29 -23.05 4.11
C PRO A 93 17.48 -22.52 4.91
N ASP A 94 18.71 -22.85 4.51
CA ASP A 94 19.91 -22.57 5.30
C ASP A 94 21.18 -22.53 4.42
N VAL A 95 22.31 -22.18 5.04
CA VAL A 95 23.62 -21.97 4.39
C VAL A 95 24.51 -23.21 4.32
N LYS A 96 23.99 -24.42 4.55
CA LYS A 96 24.77 -25.67 4.44
C LYS A 96 25.11 -26.00 2.98
N THR A 97 26.15 -26.80 2.80
CA THR A 97 26.54 -27.28 1.47
C THR A 97 25.59 -28.39 0.98
N ARG A 98 25.21 -28.37 -0.30
CA ARG A 98 24.42 -29.43 -0.96
C ARG A 98 25.07 -29.86 -2.26
N THR A 99 24.91 -31.14 -2.59
CA THR A 99 25.26 -31.67 -3.91
C THR A 99 24.08 -31.55 -4.86
N VAL A 100 24.33 -30.96 -6.02
CA VAL A 100 23.40 -30.85 -7.15
C VAL A 100 23.93 -31.69 -8.30
N LYS A 101 23.06 -32.45 -8.95
CA LYS A 101 23.42 -33.24 -10.14
C LYS A 101 22.83 -32.61 -11.38
N LEU A 102 23.66 -32.28 -12.36
CA LEU A 102 23.24 -31.79 -13.66
C LEU A 102 23.29 -32.92 -14.68
N VAL A 103 22.21 -33.05 -15.46
CA VAL A 103 22.02 -34.09 -16.46
C VAL A 103 21.49 -33.46 -17.73
N ALA A 104 22.14 -33.69 -18.87
CA ALA A 104 21.61 -33.32 -20.18
C ALA A 104 20.59 -34.37 -20.64
N ILE A 105 19.53 -33.92 -21.30
CA ILE A 105 18.40 -34.74 -21.72
C ILE A 105 18.12 -34.45 -23.19
N ASP A 106 17.96 -35.49 -23.99
CA ASP A 106 17.55 -35.39 -25.39
C ASP A 106 16.02 -35.47 -25.56
N LYS A 107 15.52 -35.29 -26.79
CA LYS A 107 14.09 -35.39 -27.12
C LYS A 107 13.53 -36.81 -26.99
N SER A 108 14.40 -37.82 -26.98
CA SER A 108 14.07 -39.23 -26.73
C SER A 108 14.02 -39.60 -25.24
N MET A 109 14.25 -38.64 -24.35
CA MET A 109 14.29 -38.82 -22.89
C MET A 109 15.47 -39.66 -22.39
N ASN A 110 16.55 -39.77 -23.16
CA ASN A 110 17.80 -40.33 -22.65
C ASN A 110 18.55 -39.28 -21.81
N GLU A 111 19.18 -39.74 -20.74
CA GLU A 111 19.89 -38.90 -19.79
C GLU A 111 21.41 -39.12 -19.90
N SER A 112 22.19 -38.02 -19.90
CA SER A 112 23.65 -38.08 -19.84
C SER A 112 24.15 -38.66 -18.52
N VAL A 113 25.45 -38.95 -18.45
CA VAL A 113 26.12 -39.18 -17.15
C VAL A 113 26.01 -37.89 -16.32
N PRO A 114 25.61 -37.97 -15.03
CA PRO A 114 25.42 -36.78 -14.19
C PRO A 114 26.75 -36.12 -13.83
N VAL A 115 26.75 -34.79 -13.82
CA VAL A 115 27.83 -33.96 -13.26
C VAL A 115 27.41 -33.51 -11.86
N GLU A 116 28.16 -33.92 -10.85
CA GLU A 116 27.91 -33.54 -9.46
C GLU A 116 28.72 -32.30 -9.10
N ILE A 117 28.03 -31.28 -8.60
CA ILE A 117 28.62 -30.04 -8.10
C ILE A 117 28.10 -29.73 -6.70
N ASN A 118 28.86 -28.96 -5.93
CA ASN A 118 28.47 -28.52 -4.60
C ASN A 118 28.11 -27.04 -4.60
N ILE A 119 26.96 -26.71 -4.02
CA ILE A 119 26.50 -25.35 -3.78
C ILE A 119 26.51 -25.07 -2.27
N THR A 120 26.67 -23.81 -1.88
CA THR A 120 26.53 -23.36 -0.48
C THR A 120 25.73 -22.06 -0.50
N PRO A 121 24.38 -22.14 -0.45
CA PRO A 121 23.51 -20.98 -0.55
C PRO A 121 23.84 -19.91 0.49
N LEU A 122 23.57 -18.65 0.17
CA LEU A 122 23.62 -17.57 1.14
C LEU A 122 22.38 -17.58 2.04
N THR A 123 22.39 -16.81 3.12
CA THR A 123 21.29 -16.71 4.08
C THR A 123 19.96 -16.50 3.36
N PRO A 124 18.92 -17.31 3.65
CA PRO A 124 17.66 -17.24 2.91
C PRO A 124 16.94 -15.90 3.14
N PRO A 125 16.15 -15.42 2.16
CA PRO A 125 15.44 -14.14 2.26
C PRO A 125 14.58 -14.01 3.51
N VAL A 126 13.88 -15.08 3.94
CA VAL A 126 13.04 -15.05 5.15
C VAL A 126 13.79 -14.65 6.42
N GLN A 127 15.06 -15.04 6.54
CA GLN A 127 15.91 -14.68 7.70
C GLN A 127 16.42 -13.24 7.58
N LEU A 128 16.73 -12.79 6.36
CA LEU A 128 17.14 -11.39 6.12
C LEU A 128 16.00 -10.42 6.42
N ILE A 129 14.78 -10.73 5.94
CA ILE A 129 13.59 -9.93 6.23
C ILE A 129 13.35 -9.89 7.74
N ARG A 130 13.44 -11.04 8.41
CA ARG A 130 13.28 -11.14 9.86
C ARG A 130 14.25 -10.26 10.64
N ASN A 131 15.50 -10.08 10.19
CA ASN A 131 16.46 -9.19 10.86
C ASN A 131 16.04 -7.71 10.83
N THR A 132 15.20 -7.32 9.88
CA THR A 132 14.65 -5.97 9.76
C THR A 132 13.26 -5.82 10.38
N LEU A 133 12.62 -6.94 10.74
CA LEU A 133 11.28 -6.96 11.31
C LEU A 133 11.28 -6.27 12.67
N THR A 134 10.50 -5.18 12.76
CA THR A 134 10.24 -4.44 13.99
C THR A 134 8.74 -4.45 14.28
N ILE A 135 8.40 -4.32 15.56
CA ILE A 135 7.03 -4.29 16.05
C ILE A 135 6.90 -3.21 17.12
N SER A 136 5.76 -2.51 17.11
CA SER A 136 5.42 -1.46 18.07
C SER A 136 3.94 -1.51 18.41
N GLU A 137 3.54 -0.96 19.56
CA GLU A 137 2.13 -0.80 19.89
C GLU A 137 1.42 0.20 18.94
N THR A 138 0.17 -0.08 18.63
CA THR A 138 -0.72 0.85 17.93
C THR A 138 -2.13 0.76 18.51
N PHE A 139 -3.05 1.59 18.04
CA PHE A 139 -4.44 1.58 18.49
C PHE A 139 -5.13 0.26 18.16
N GLY A 140 -5.62 -0.41 19.20
CA GLY A 140 -6.30 -1.69 19.07
C GLY A 140 -5.39 -2.85 18.62
N GLY A 141 -4.05 -2.71 18.67
CA GLY A 141 -3.15 -3.82 18.41
C GLY A 141 -1.66 -3.48 18.29
N VAL A 142 -1.00 -4.12 17.33
CA VAL A 142 0.44 -3.98 17.08
C VAL A 142 0.74 -3.69 15.61
N TYR A 143 1.75 -2.87 15.36
CA TYR A 143 2.18 -2.48 14.03
C TYR A 143 3.57 -3.02 13.74
N ALA A 144 3.66 -3.83 12.68
CA ALA A 144 4.88 -4.49 12.23
C ALA A 144 5.43 -3.82 10.96
N LYS A 145 6.76 -3.78 10.84
CA LYS A 145 7.50 -3.22 9.70
C LYS A 145 8.69 -4.07 9.34
N TRP A 146 8.97 -4.27 8.06
CA TRP A 146 10.10 -5.06 7.56
C TRP A 146 10.55 -4.58 6.18
N ILE A 147 11.76 -4.99 5.78
CA ILE A 147 12.34 -4.76 4.46
C ILE A 147 12.55 -6.10 3.76
N ASN A 148 12.07 -6.22 2.53
CA ASN A 148 12.16 -7.37 1.64
C ASN A 148 12.84 -6.96 0.32
N GLU A 149 14.16 -6.82 0.39
CA GLU A 149 15.01 -6.38 -0.73
C GLU A 149 14.86 -7.23 -1.99
N PHE A 150 14.41 -8.48 -1.84
CA PHE A 150 14.28 -9.45 -2.93
C PHE A 150 12.86 -9.53 -3.52
N ASN A 151 11.91 -8.74 -3.01
CA ASN A 151 10.49 -8.79 -3.40
C ASN A 151 9.89 -10.22 -3.38
N THR A 152 10.41 -11.06 -2.49
CA THR A 152 9.93 -12.44 -2.36
C THR A 152 8.52 -12.46 -1.77
N ASN A 153 7.68 -13.37 -2.26
CA ASN A 153 6.37 -13.59 -1.66
C ASN A 153 6.55 -14.19 -0.27
N VAL A 154 6.15 -13.44 0.75
CA VAL A 154 6.22 -13.85 2.15
C VAL A 154 4.88 -13.73 2.85
N VAL A 155 4.72 -14.50 3.91
CA VAL A 155 3.62 -14.45 4.86
C VAL A 155 4.18 -14.03 6.21
N VAL A 156 3.68 -12.92 6.76
CA VAL A 156 3.95 -12.48 8.11
C VAL A 156 2.81 -12.94 8.99
N THR A 157 3.07 -13.88 9.89
CA THR A 157 2.05 -14.47 10.74
C THR A 157 2.21 -13.94 12.15
N LEU A 158 1.12 -13.43 12.73
CA LEU A 158 1.03 -13.11 14.15
C LEU A 158 0.43 -14.30 14.89
N PHE A 159 1.12 -14.72 15.94
CA PHE A 159 0.65 -15.69 16.92
C PHE A 159 0.38 -15.00 18.26
N VAL A 160 -0.65 -15.46 18.95
CA VAL A 160 -1.00 -15.02 20.30
C VAL A 160 -1.28 -16.22 21.18
N GLU A 161 -1.00 -16.09 22.47
CA GLU A 161 -1.33 -17.14 23.43
C GLU A 161 -2.85 -17.24 23.63
N ASP A 162 -3.35 -18.47 23.51
CA ASP A 162 -4.71 -18.81 23.89
C ASP A 162 -4.88 -18.73 25.42
N SER A 163 -6.01 -18.18 25.83
CA SER A 163 -6.31 -17.89 27.24
C SER A 163 -6.63 -19.11 28.10
N VAL A 164 -6.77 -20.30 27.49
CA VAL A 164 -7.18 -21.54 28.16
C VAL A 164 -6.01 -22.51 28.30
N ASN A 165 -5.22 -22.72 27.23
CA ASN A 165 -4.14 -23.72 27.21
C ASN A 165 -2.72 -23.12 27.21
N ASN A 166 -2.56 -21.80 27.07
CA ASN A 166 -1.27 -21.10 26.91
C ASN A 166 -0.45 -21.55 25.69
N GLU A 167 -1.09 -22.10 24.66
CA GLU A 167 -0.45 -22.43 23.38
C GLU A 167 -0.51 -21.23 22.43
N LEU A 168 0.48 -21.11 21.54
CA LEU A 168 0.50 -20.09 20.51
C LEU A 168 -0.42 -20.50 19.36
N GLU A 169 -1.47 -19.71 19.11
CA GLU A 169 -2.38 -19.88 17.99
C GLU A 169 -2.15 -18.79 16.93
N ILE A 170 -2.37 -19.16 15.67
CA ILE A 170 -2.36 -18.19 14.57
C ILE A 170 -3.53 -17.23 14.79
N TYR A 171 -3.21 -15.96 15.03
CA TYR A 171 -4.20 -14.89 15.08
C TYR A 171 -4.56 -14.44 13.67
N GLU A 172 -3.54 -14.09 12.89
CA GLU A 172 -3.71 -13.54 11.55
C GLU A 172 -2.43 -13.74 10.72
N ALA A 173 -2.61 -13.90 9.41
CA ALA A 173 -1.52 -14.04 8.44
C ALA A 173 -1.65 -13.00 7.33
N TYR A 174 -0.62 -12.17 7.16
CA TYR A 174 -0.57 -11.12 6.15
C TYR A 174 0.40 -11.48 5.02
N TYR A 175 -0.05 -11.37 3.77
CA TYR A 175 0.71 -11.74 2.58
C TYR A 175 1.31 -10.49 1.93
N SER A 176 2.59 -10.52 1.60
CA SER A 176 3.27 -9.37 0.96
C SER A 176 4.45 -9.79 0.09
N SER A 177 4.73 -8.97 -0.92
CA SER A 177 5.95 -9.00 -1.74
C SER A 177 6.58 -7.62 -1.92
N SER A 178 6.05 -6.60 -1.23
CA SER A 178 6.55 -5.23 -1.25
C SER A 178 7.95 -5.14 -0.67
N THR A 179 8.79 -4.25 -1.22
CA THR A 179 10.15 -4.01 -0.73
C THR A 179 10.15 -3.46 0.68
N GLU A 180 9.30 -2.47 0.96
CA GLU A 180 9.02 -1.99 2.31
C GLU A 180 7.64 -2.48 2.71
N GLY A 181 7.62 -3.40 3.67
CA GLY A 181 6.39 -4.01 4.16
C GLY A 181 6.02 -3.43 5.51
N SER A 182 4.72 -3.20 5.70
CA SER A 182 4.20 -2.86 7.02
C SER A 182 2.75 -3.34 7.16
N TYR A 183 2.34 -3.67 8.38
CA TYR A 183 0.99 -4.14 8.65
C TYR A 183 0.59 -3.91 10.10
N ALA A 184 -0.65 -3.47 10.33
CA ALA A 184 -1.23 -3.32 11.66
C ALA A 184 -2.18 -4.47 11.96
N PHE A 185 -1.79 -5.34 12.90
CA PHE A 185 -2.65 -6.38 13.44
C PHE A 185 -3.55 -5.78 14.51
N ARG A 186 -4.86 -5.73 14.26
CA ARG A 186 -5.85 -5.06 15.13
C ARG A 186 -6.79 -6.07 15.82
N GLY A 187 -7.65 -5.59 16.72
CA GLY A 187 -8.64 -6.40 17.44
C GLY A 187 -8.27 -6.72 18.89
N PHE A 188 -7.18 -6.15 19.39
CA PHE A 188 -6.72 -6.33 20.75
C PHE A 188 -7.21 -5.23 21.69
N LYS A 189 -7.48 -5.62 22.94
CA LYS A 189 -7.76 -4.67 24.03
C LYS A 189 -6.45 -4.03 24.51
N ASN A 190 -6.54 -2.87 25.17
CA ASN A 190 -5.42 -2.27 25.89
C ASN A 190 -5.13 -3.07 27.17
N VAL A 191 -4.46 -4.21 27.00
CA VAL A 191 -3.97 -5.08 28.06
C VAL A 191 -2.64 -5.65 27.58
N GLU A 192 -1.65 -5.67 28.46
CA GLU A 192 -0.34 -6.25 28.19
C GLU A 192 -0.48 -7.72 27.75
N ARG A 193 0.18 -8.06 26.64
CA ARG A 193 0.12 -9.40 26.03
C ARG A 193 1.41 -9.71 25.28
N ARG A 194 1.74 -11.00 25.21
CA ARG A 194 2.81 -11.55 24.37
C ARG A 194 2.36 -11.66 22.90
N PHE A 195 3.16 -11.15 21.99
CA PHE A 195 2.98 -11.22 20.54
C PHE A 195 4.19 -11.92 19.93
N VAL A 196 3.93 -12.94 19.10
CA VAL A 196 4.98 -13.69 18.42
C VAL A 196 4.78 -13.59 16.92
N LEU A 197 5.77 -13.11 16.18
CA LEU A 197 5.72 -13.03 14.71
C LEU A 197 6.70 -14.02 14.07
N GLU A 198 6.27 -14.58 12.95
CA GLU A 198 7.07 -15.44 12.09
C GLU A 198 6.92 -15.01 10.64
N ILE A 199 7.97 -15.20 9.85
CA ILE A 199 7.92 -14.98 8.40
C ILE A 199 8.13 -16.31 7.71
N ARG A 200 7.28 -16.59 6.72
CA ARG A 200 7.37 -17.79 5.88
C ARG A 200 7.36 -17.44 4.40
N ASP A 201 8.12 -18.16 3.59
CA ASP A 201 8.08 -18.04 2.12
C ASP A 201 7.22 -19.12 1.45
N ARG A 202 7.19 -19.13 0.11
CA ARG A 202 6.45 -20.11 -0.70
C ARG A 202 6.99 -21.54 -0.63
N TRP A 203 8.18 -21.74 -0.08
CA TRP A 203 8.84 -23.05 0.03
C TRP A 203 8.71 -23.65 1.43
N ASP A 204 7.92 -23.03 2.31
CA ASP A 204 7.81 -23.37 3.72
C ASP A 204 9.15 -23.24 4.46
N ASN A 205 9.97 -22.27 4.09
CA ASN A 205 11.08 -21.84 4.92
C ASN A 205 10.58 -20.84 5.96
N TYR A 206 10.96 -21.02 7.21
CA TYR A 206 10.52 -20.22 8.34
C TYR A 206 11.67 -19.39 8.90
N SER A 207 11.36 -18.15 9.29
CA SER A 207 12.30 -17.28 9.99
C SER A 207 12.41 -17.64 11.47
N THR A 208 13.44 -17.14 12.16
CA THR A 208 13.43 -17.15 13.63
C THR A 208 12.28 -16.30 14.17
N LEU A 209 11.62 -16.73 15.26
CA LEU A 209 10.50 -15.99 15.83
C LEU A 209 10.92 -14.60 16.36
N LEU A 210 10.04 -13.61 16.21
CA LEU A 210 10.09 -12.34 16.94
C LEU A 210 9.11 -12.44 18.10
N ASP A 211 9.61 -12.45 19.33
CA ASP A 211 8.81 -12.63 20.54
C ASP A 211 8.92 -11.37 21.39
N THR A 212 7.78 -10.74 21.68
CA THR A 212 7.71 -9.49 22.43
C THR A 212 6.48 -9.44 23.33
N VAL A 213 6.51 -8.56 24.33
CA VAL A 213 5.34 -8.25 25.17
C VAL A 213 5.03 -6.77 25.00
N LEU A 214 3.82 -6.46 24.55
CA LEU A 214 3.38 -5.09 24.26
C LEU A 214 1.98 -4.85 24.84
N THR A 215 1.65 -3.58 25.05
CA THR A 215 0.31 -3.15 25.45
C THR A 215 -0.28 -2.27 24.35
N PRO A 216 -1.27 -2.76 23.58
CA PRO A 216 -1.95 -1.94 22.58
C PRO A 216 -2.49 -0.63 23.12
N LEU A 217 -2.50 0.42 22.30
CA LEU A 217 -3.04 1.71 22.71
C LEU A 217 -4.56 1.64 22.83
N PHE A 218 -5.09 2.30 23.86
CA PHE A 218 -6.53 2.50 24.00
C PHE A 218 -6.96 3.62 23.06
N GLU A 219 -8.00 3.38 22.29
CA GLU A 219 -8.63 4.38 21.43
C GLU A 219 -9.77 5.06 22.18
N GLU A 220 -9.73 6.38 22.24
CA GLU A 220 -10.83 7.22 22.70
C GLU A 220 -11.13 8.33 21.68
N GLU A 221 -12.35 8.87 21.72
CA GLU A 221 -12.72 10.01 20.88
C GLU A 221 -12.02 11.28 21.39
N ILE A 222 -11.42 12.03 20.47
CA ILE A 222 -10.73 13.29 20.73
C ILE A 222 -11.73 14.42 20.47
N TYR A 223 -12.15 15.08 21.55
CA TYR A 223 -13.17 16.12 21.50
C TYR A 223 -12.60 17.49 21.13
N GLY A 224 -13.09 18.09 20.04
CA GLY A 224 -12.81 19.49 19.72
C GLY A 224 -13.57 20.50 20.58
N ARG A 225 -14.53 20.03 21.38
CA ARG A 225 -15.29 20.83 22.33
C ARG A 225 -15.44 20.09 23.65
N ASN A 226 -15.11 20.76 24.75
CA ASN A 226 -15.23 20.21 26.08
C ASN A 226 -16.71 19.87 26.38
N ARG A 227 -16.97 18.62 26.78
CA ARG A 227 -18.35 18.15 27.01
C ARG A 227 -19.01 18.78 28.24
N GLU A 228 -18.24 19.19 29.23
CA GLU A 228 -18.77 19.75 30.48
C GLU A 228 -18.91 21.28 30.38
N THR A 229 -17.85 21.96 29.97
CA THR A 229 -17.83 23.43 29.92
C THR A 229 -18.42 24.00 28.62
N GLN A 230 -18.51 23.18 27.57
CA GLN A 230 -18.92 23.57 26.22
C GLN A 230 -17.95 24.53 25.53
N ASP A 231 -16.74 24.70 26.08
CA ASP A 231 -15.66 25.48 25.47
C ASP A 231 -15.02 24.72 24.30
N TYR A 232 -14.60 25.45 23.27
CA TYR A 232 -13.85 24.88 22.16
C TYR A 232 -12.41 24.61 22.59
N GLU A 233 -11.94 23.37 22.40
CA GLU A 233 -10.55 22.96 22.65
C GLU A 233 -9.73 22.90 21.34
N TRP A 234 -10.40 23.05 20.20
CA TRP A 234 -9.80 23.18 18.88
C TRP A 234 -10.10 24.55 18.29
N HIS A 235 -9.07 25.16 17.68
CA HIS A 235 -9.14 26.52 17.18
C HIS A 235 -8.57 26.59 15.76
N ARG A 236 -9.12 27.44 14.91
CA ARG A 236 -8.54 27.68 13.58
C ARG A 236 -7.31 28.57 13.76
N TYR A 237 -6.12 28.00 13.55
CA TYR A 237 -4.87 28.62 13.99
C TYR A 237 -4.66 30.04 13.46
N GLY A 238 -4.63 30.23 12.14
CA GLY A 238 -4.29 31.53 11.51
C GLY A 238 -5.40 32.60 11.51
N ILE A 239 -6.54 32.31 12.15
CA ILE A 239 -7.70 33.23 12.23
C ILE A 239 -8.10 33.47 13.69
N ASP A 240 -8.28 32.41 14.49
CA ASP A 240 -8.79 32.50 15.86
C ASP A 240 -7.69 32.78 16.89
N VAL A 241 -6.47 32.28 16.64
CA VAL A 241 -5.37 32.30 17.62
C VAL A 241 -4.26 33.26 17.21
N ASP A 242 -3.83 33.19 15.95
CA ASP A 242 -2.76 34.00 15.38
C ASP A 242 -3.28 34.73 14.13
N ALA A 243 -4.18 35.68 14.37
CA ALA A 243 -4.96 36.33 13.33
C ALA A 243 -4.07 37.01 12.28
N GLY A 244 -4.27 36.63 11.01
CA GLY A 244 -3.52 37.15 9.86
C GLY A 244 -2.51 36.15 9.31
N THR A 245 -2.09 35.16 10.10
CA THR A 245 -1.18 34.10 9.65
C THR A 245 -1.80 33.20 8.59
N ALA A 246 -3.14 33.07 8.56
CA ALA A 246 -3.84 32.32 7.51
C ALA A 246 -3.49 32.82 6.10
N LYS A 247 -3.34 34.14 5.92
CA LYS A 247 -2.96 34.75 4.63
C LYS A 247 -1.56 34.33 4.20
N TRP A 248 -0.64 34.18 5.15
CA TRP A 248 0.74 33.77 4.90
C TRP A 248 0.87 32.27 4.63
N TRP A 249 0.02 31.47 5.25
CA TRP A 249 0.00 30.01 5.09
C TRP A 249 -0.87 29.52 3.92
N GLY A 250 -1.60 30.41 3.25
CA GLY A 250 -2.55 30.01 2.21
C GLY A 250 -3.73 29.21 2.76
N ASP A 251 -4.00 29.32 4.07
CA ASP A 251 -5.19 28.76 4.68
C ASP A 251 -6.38 29.58 4.23
N ASN A 252 -7.50 28.90 3.93
CA ASN A 252 -8.75 29.51 3.51
C ASN A 252 -9.01 30.77 4.34
N LEU A 253 -9.26 31.90 3.68
CA LEU A 253 -9.57 33.18 4.33
C LEU A 253 -11.06 33.42 4.44
N ALA A 254 -11.85 32.60 3.74
CA ALA A 254 -13.28 32.73 3.76
C ALA A 254 -13.84 32.46 5.15
N GLN A 255 -14.78 33.32 5.52
CA GLN A 255 -15.54 33.35 6.76
C GLN A 255 -14.74 33.65 8.04
N ARG A 256 -15.20 34.71 8.73
CA ARG A 256 -14.74 35.13 10.05
C ARG A 256 -15.40 34.29 11.15
N PRO A 257 -14.84 34.24 12.37
CA PRO A 257 -15.32 33.38 13.48
C PRO A 257 -16.78 33.64 13.91
N ASP A 258 -17.34 34.78 13.53
CA ASP A 258 -18.67 35.31 13.85
C ASP A 258 -19.62 35.40 12.62
N GLY A 259 -19.22 34.86 11.48
CA GLY A 259 -20.05 34.80 10.26
C GLY A 259 -21.15 33.73 10.30
N GLN A 260 -21.95 33.64 9.22
CA GLN A 260 -22.84 32.50 9.01
C GLN A 260 -21.99 31.26 8.69
N HIS A 261 -22.25 30.13 9.36
CA HIS A 261 -21.60 28.82 9.12
C HIS A 261 -20.10 28.76 9.46
N PRO A 262 -19.66 29.26 10.63
CA PRO A 262 -18.25 29.35 10.99
C PRO A 262 -17.58 27.98 11.14
N PHE A 263 -16.26 27.93 10.95
CA PHE A 263 -15.46 26.71 11.02
C PHE A 263 -15.61 25.89 12.31
N LYS A 264 -15.84 26.56 13.44
CA LYS A 264 -16.05 25.92 14.75
C LYS A 264 -17.28 25.00 14.79
N GLU A 265 -18.21 25.13 13.84
CA GLU A 265 -19.34 24.21 13.70
C GLU A 265 -18.86 22.80 13.30
N MET A 266 -17.69 22.65 12.66
CA MET A 266 -17.14 21.32 12.36
C MET A 266 -16.72 20.51 13.60
N TRP A 267 -16.75 21.07 14.80
CA TRP A 267 -16.42 20.33 16.01
C TRP A 267 -17.32 20.75 17.18
N ASP A 268 -18.59 21.05 16.86
CA ASP A 268 -19.60 21.45 17.85
C ASP A 268 -20.37 20.27 18.46
N GLY A 269 -20.24 19.07 17.88
CA GLY A 269 -20.87 17.82 18.26
C GLY A 269 -22.06 17.40 17.37
N ILE A 270 -22.44 18.19 16.37
CA ILE A 270 -23.63 18.00 15.53
C ILE A 270 -23.24 17.32 14.21
N THR A 271 -23.45 16.00 14.14
CA THR A 271 -23.02 15.19 12.99
C THR A 271 -23.93 15.22 11.76
N TRP A 272 -25.17 15.69 11.87
CA TRP A 272 -26.10 15.72 10.73
C TRP A 272 -27.15 16.82 10.90
N SER A 273 -26.86 18.01 10.38
CA SER A 273 -27.74 19.17 10.49
C SER A 273 -27.73 20.03 9.22
N ASN A 274 -28.87 20.65 8.94
CA ASN A 274 -29.01 21.68 7.90
C ASN A 274 -29.17 23.08 8.50
N ASP A 275 -28.91 23.22 9.82
CA ASP A 275 -28.94 24.46 10.59
C ASP A 275 -27.58 24.80 11.22
N SER A 276 -26.71 23.79 11.45
CA SER A 276 -25.30 23.94 11.88
C SER A 276 -24.40 23.17 10.92
N TRP A 277 -23.49 23.87 10.24
CA TRP A 277 -22.46 23.32 9.36
C TRP A 277 -21.44 24.42 9.03
N ALA A 278 -20.16 24.07 8.89
CA ALA A 278 -19.16 24.98 8.38
C ALA A 278 -19.17 25.11 6.86
N HIS A 279 -18.83 26.29 6.35
CA HIS A 279 -18.83 26.60 4.93
C HIS A 279 -17.59 27.41 4.52
N THR A 280 -16.88 27.03 3.46
CA THR A 280 -15.70 27.80 2.98
C THR A 280 -16.02 28.99 2.08
N GLY A 281 -17.29 29.42 2.01
CA GLY A 281 -17.75 30.51 1.13
C GLY A 281 -18.12 30.02 -0.28
N ASN A 282 -19.00 30.75 -0.98
CA ASN A 282 -19.48 30.37 -2.33
C ASN A 282 -18.36 30.40 -3.37
N ASP A 283 -17.45 31.38 -3.23
CA ASP A 283 -16.24 31.52 -4.03
C ASP A 283 -15.06 31.14 -3.14
N SER A 284 -14.97 29.86 -2.79
CA SER A 284 -13.96 29.35 -1.87
C SER A 284 -12.55 29.54 -2.43
N ASN A 285 -11.64 30.03 -1.60
CA ASN A 285 -10.20 30.09 -1.88
C ASN A 285 -9.80 31.00 -3.06
N ILE A 286 -10.33 32.23 -3.08
CA ILE A 286 -9.99 33.27 -4.07
C ILE A 286 -8.50 33.64 -3.94
N LEU A 287 -7.77 33.63 -5.06
CA LEU A 287 -6.33 33.90 -5.07
C LEU A 287 -6.00 35.35 -4.67
N ASN A 288 -6.75 36.33 -5.17
CA ASN A 288 -6.50 37.75 -4.88
C ASN A 288 -6.57 38.09 -3.38
N ASP A 289 -7.34 37.35 -2.58
CA ASP A 289 -7.39 37.54 -1.12
C ASP A 289 -6.01 37.33 -0.45
N TYR A 290 -5.16 36.51 -1.07
CA TYR A 290 -3.81 36.19 -0.59
C TYR A 290 -2.73 37.12 -1.13
N LEU A 291 -2.97 37.79 -2.25
CA LEU A 291 -1.98 38.62 -2.91
C LEU A 291 -2.02 40.05 -2.39
N GLU A 292 -1.01 40.84 -2.77
CA GLU A 292 -0.95 42.28 -2.48
C GLU A 292 -1.55 43.11 -3.64
N ASP A 293 -1.58 42.55 -4.85
CA ASP A 293 -2.12 43.18 -6.06
C ASP A 293 -3.14 42.25 -6.74
N ASP A 294 -4.23 42.82 -7.25
CA ASP A 294 -5.30 42.12 -7.98
C ASP A 294 -4.85 41.78 -9.41
N GLN A 295 -4.02 40.76 -9.56
CA GLN A 295 -3.48 40.32 -10.85
C GLN A 295 -4.39 39.34 -11.61
N TYR A 296 -5.40 38.79 -10.93
CA TYR A 296 -6.32 37.78 -11.46
C TYR A 296 -7.77 38.29 -11.44
N ASP A 297 -8.65 37.55 -12.10
CA ASP A 297 -10.11 37.78 -11.99
C ASP A 297 -10.54 37.73 -10.52
N GLU A 298 -11.47 38.60 -10.12
CA GLU A 298 -11.93 38.75 -8.74
C GLU A 298 -12.49 37.45 -8.13
N ASN A 299 -12.94 36.51 -8.98
CA ASN A 299 -13.46 35.21 -8.55
C ASN A 299 -12.53 34.04 -8.91
N TYR A 300 -11.25 34.30 -9.22
CA TYR A 300 -10.30 33.24 -9.55
C TYR A 300 -9.96 32.42 -8.31
N THR A 301 -10.44 31.17 -8.27
CA THR A 301 -10.19 30.24 -7.16
C THR A 301 -8.96 29.38 -7.43
N VAL A 302 -8.25 29.00 -6.36
CA VAL A 302 -7.06 28.13 -6.40
C VAL A 302 -7.24 26.86 -5.59
N GLU A 303 -6.50 25.83 -5.95
CA GLU A 303 -6.56 24.50 -5.33
C GLU A 303 -5.13 23.96 -5.14
N PRO A 304 -4.83 23.18 -4.08
CA PRO A 304 -5.73 22.71 -3.01
C PRO A 304 -6.20 23.83 -2.06
N LEU A 305 -7.31 23.60 -1.34
CA LEU A 305 -7.72 24.45 -0.21
C LEU A 305 -7.08 23.94 1.08
N TYR A 306 -6.56 24.85 1.90
CA TYR A 306 -5.95 24.51 3.18
C TYR A 306 -6.72 25.08 4.37
N PHE A 307 -6.66 24.40 5.50
CA PHE A 307 -6.92 25.01 6.81
C PHE A 307 -6.20 24.25 7.91
N THR A 308 -5.83 24.97 8.97
CA THR A 308 -5.10 24.38 10.11
C THR A 308 -5.88 24.52 11.41
N ILE A 309 -5.98 23.39 12.12
CA ILE A 309 -6.49 23.29 13.48
C ILE A 309 -5.31 23.29 14.45
N LEU A 310 -5.39 24.16 15.46
CA LEU A 310 -4.59 24.08 16.67
C LEU A 310 -5.40 23.37 17.75
N MET A 311 -4.85 22.29 18.30
CA MET A 311 -5.43 21.60 19.46
C MET A 311 -4.82 22.13 20.75
N ASP A 312 -5.65 22.41 21.76
CA ASP A 312 -5.18 22.85 23.08
C ASP A 312 -4.33 21.78 23.76
N LYS A 313 -4.66 20.51 23.53
CA LYS A 313 -3.92 19.33 23.98
C LYS A 313 -3.41 18.55 22.76
N PRO A 314 -2.10 18.30 22.64
CA PRO A 314 -1.59 17.44 21.58
C PRO A 314 -2.21 16.04 21.64
N ALA A 315 -2.42 15.40 20.50
CA ALA A 315 -3.00 14.06 20.44
C ALA A 315 -2.36 13.20 19.35
N SER A 316 -2.37 11.89 19.54
CA SER A 316 -2.09 10.93 18.47
C SER A 316 -3.41 10.38 17.92
N PHE A 317 -3.41 10.03 16.63
CA PHE A 317 -4.64 9.72 15.90
C PHE A 317 -4.65 8.27 15.44
N SER A 318 -5.78 7.58 15.64
CA SER A 318 -6.04 6.24 15.15
C SER A 318 -6.89 6.26 13.88
N ARG A 319 -7.92 7.11 13.87
CA ARG A 319 -8.84 7.31 12.75
C ARG A 319 -9.47 8.69 12.80
N HIS A 320 -9.97 9.10 11.66
CA HIS A 320 -10.68 10.34 11.43
C HIS A 320 -12.05 10.02 10.84
N LYS A 321 -13.06 10.81 11.20
CA LYS A 321 -14.38 10.73 10.59
C LYS A 321 -14.90 12.10 10.28
N TYR A 322 -15.53 12.27 9.12
CA TYR A 322 -16.24 13.51 8.80
C TYR A 322 -17.69 13.25 8.40
N TRP A 323 -18.51 14.27 8.59
CA TRP A 323 -19.90 14.32 8.16
C TRP A 323 -20.15 15.57 7.33
N MET A 324 -20.86 15.40 6.22
CA MET A 324 -21.42 16.52 5.47
C MET A 324 -22.63 17.11 6.21
N ARG A 325 -23.03 18.34 5.86
CA ARG A 325 -24.33 18.89 6.27
C ARG A 325 -25.50 18.00 5.84
N ALA A 326 -26.59 18.02 6.59
CA ALA A 326 -27.81 17.33 6.17
C ALA A 326 -28.40 17.98 4.91
N ARG A 327 -28.78 17.17 3.91
CA ARG A 327 -29.38 17.63 2.65
C ARG A 327 -30.45 16.67 2.15
N ASN A 328 -31.35 17.21 1.33
CA ASN A 328 -32.23 16.42 0.47
C ASN A 328 -32.13 16.96 -0.98
N PRO A 329 -31.68 16.16 -1.96
CA PRO A 329 -31.21 14.78 -1.82
C PRO A 329 -29.93 14.66 -0.97
N VAL A 330 -29.78 13.53 -0.26
CA VAL A 330 -28.54 13.17 0.47
C VAL A 330 -27.35 13.21 -0.49
N PHE A 331 -26.17 13.63 0.00
CA PHE A 331 -24.95 13.77 -0.81
C PHE A 331 -24.94 14.92 -1.83
N SER A 332 -25.95 15.81 -1.81
CA SER A 332 -25.99 17.00 -2.68
C SER A 332 -25.30 18.25 -2.13
N ALA A 333 -24.60 18.14 -1.01
CA ALA A 333 -23.72 19.21 -0.52
C ALA A 333 -22.37 19.13 -1.23
N GLN A 334 -21.55 20.18 -1.13
CA GLN A 334 -20.15 20.08 -1.55
C GLN A 334 -19.37 19.34 -0.45
N CYS A 335 -19.22 18.04 -0.70
CA CYS A 335 -18.59 17.10 0.21
C CYS A 335 -17.14 16.90 -0.19
N TRP A 336 -16.29 16.58 0.77
CA TRP A 336 -14.89 16.27 0.49
C TRP A 336 -14.85 14.99 -0.37
N GLU A 337 -14.06 14.99 -1.44
CA GLU A 337 -13.85 13.79 -2.28
C GLU A 337 -12.50 13.17 -1.96
N HIS A 338 -11.45 14.00 -2.03
CA HIS A 338 -10.08 13.62 -1.74
C HIS A 338 -9.42 14.71 -0.92
N TYR A 339 -8.88 14.34 0.23
CA TYR A 339 -8.15 15.24 1.11
C TYR A 339 -7.08 14.49 1.89
N ARG A 340 -6.11 15.23 2.41
CA ARG A 340 -5.06 14.70 3.27
C ARG A 340 -5.02 15.43 4.58
N ILE A 341 -4.68 14.70 5.62
CA ILE A 341 -4.49 15.22 6.98
C ILE A 341 -3.00 15.16 7.28
N TRP A 342 -2.44 16.31 7.63
CA TRP A 342 -1.04 16.48 7.97
C TRP A 342 -0.93 16.96 9.40
N ALA A 343 0.14 16.58 10.10
CA ALA A 343 0.35 17.01 11.48
C ALA A 343 1.80 17.38 11.80
N THR A 344 1.96 18.34 12.71
CA THR A 344 3.26 18.74 13.26
C THR A 344 3.13 19.31 14.67
N ASN A 345 4.26 19.49 15.35
CA ASN A 345 4.36 20.26 16.59
C ASN A 345 5.11 21.58 16.41
N ASP A 346 5.80 21.75 15.29
CA ASP A 346 6.74 22.86 15.07
C ASP A 346 6.56 23.42 13.66
N PRO A 347 5.41 24.06 13.37
CA PRO A 347 5.20 24.66 12.07
C PRO A 347 6.13 25.86 11.89
N LYS A 348 6.68 26.02 10.68
CA LYS A 348 7.59 27.12 10.37
C LYS A 348 6.95 28.50 10.63
N PRO A 349 7.57 29.38 11.43
CA PRO A 349 6.98 30.67 11.76
C PRO A 349 6.99 31.63 10.56
N ILE A 350 6.02 32.55 10.50
CA ILE A 350 5.96 33.55 9.41
C ILE A 350 7.19 34.48 9.38
N ALA A 351 7.87 34.64 10.51
CA ALA A 351 9.07 35.45 10.65
C ALA A 351 10.27 34.91 9.84
N ASP A 352 10.21 33.66 9.39
CA ASP A 352 11.25 33.04 8.56
C ASP A 352 11.13 33.40 7.06
N PHE A 353 10.09 34.15 6.67
CA PHE A 353 9.85 34.55 5.28
C PHE A 353 10.01 36.06 5.12
N ALA A 354 10.63 36.48 4.02
CA ALA A 354 10.83 37.90 3.74
C ALA A 354 9.54 38.59 3.22
N SER A 355 8.59 37.83 2.67
CA SER A 355 7.32 38.34 2.16
C SER A 355 6.21 37.28 2.15
N THR A 356 4.95 37.73 2.03
CA THR A 356 3.78 36.86 1.91
C THR A 356 3.89 35.94 0.70
N THR A 357 4.42 36.44 -0.43
CA THR A 357 4.63 35.63 -1.65
C THR A 357 5.63 34.50 -1.44
N GLU A 358 6.73 34.74 -0.71
CA GLU A 358 7.70 33.69 -0.38
C GLU A 358 7.07 32.63 0.53
N SER A 359 6.33 33.08 1.55
CA SER A 359 5.60 32.21 2.46
C SER A 359 4.59 31.32 1.71
N LEU A 360 3.76 31.91 0.86
CA LEU A 360 2.75 31.18 0.09
C LEU A 360 3.38 30.13 -0.85
N LYS A 361 4.51 30.43 -1.50
CA LYS A 361 5.25 29.45 -2.32
C LYS A 361 5.69 28.23 -1.52
N TYR A 362 6.07 28.42 -0.27
CA TYR A 362 6.46 27.34 0.62
C TYR A 362 5.24 26.55 1.13
N TRP A 363 4.14 27.23 1.48
CA TRP A 363 2.96 26.65 2.15
C TRP A 363 1.88 26.07 1.23
N THR A 364 1.95 26.31 -0.07
CA THR A 364 0.93 25.86 -1.01
C THR A 364 1.52 25.15 -2.23
N ALA A 365 0.66 24.39 -2.90
CA ALA A 365 0.91 23.77 -4.20
C ALA A 365 0.45 24.63 -5.39
N TRP A 366 -0.01 25.87 -5.15
CA TRP A 366 -0.71 26.67 -6.16
C TRP A 366 0.22 27.06 -7.32
N PRO A 367 0.01 26.51 -8.53
CA PRO A 367 0.92 26.75 -9.65
C PRO A 367 0.97 28.22 -10.07
N GLU A 368 -0.10 28.97 -9.85
CA GLU A 368 -0.25 30.38 -10.23
C GLU A 368 0.81 31.28 -9.60
N ILE A 369 1.24 30.92 -8.39
CA ILE A 369 2.28 31.65 -7.64
C ILE A 369 3.60 30.88 -7.57
N GLY A 370 3.71 29.74 -8.25
CA GLY A 370 4.89 28.86 -8.18
C GLY A 370 5.01 28.15 -6.82
N GLY A 371 3.87 27.72 -6.26
CA GLY A 371 3.79 26.88 -5.06
C GLY A 371 4.63 25.60 -5.19
N THR A 372 5.30 25.23 -4.11
CA THR A 372 6.27 24.13 -4.07
C THR A 372 5.89 23.02 -3.10
N ASP A 373 4.92 23.26 -2.22
CA ASP A 373 4.56 22.34 -1.13
C ASP A 373 5.74 21.95 -0.22
N ALA A 374 6.78 22.78 -0.14
CA ALA A 374 7.98 22.49 0.64
C ALA A 374 7.69 22.25 2.13
N TRP A 375 6.59 22.82 2.65
CA TRP A 375 6.08 22.55 4.00
C TRP A 375 5.85 21.08 4.32
N LYS A 376 5.55 20.23 3.31
CA LYS A 376 5.35 18.79 3.51
C LYS A 376 6.59 18.06 4.02
N ASN A 377 7.79 18.66 3.95
CA ASN A 377 9.00 18.10 4.54
C ASN A 377 9.07 18.30 6.07
N ASP A 378 8.32 19.28 6.59
CA ASP A 378 8.30 19.66 8.01
C ASP A 378 7.07 19.09 8.75
N TRP A 379 6.22 18.38 8.02
CA TRP A 379 4.96 17.79 8.49
C TRP A 379 4.91 16.30 8.13
N VAL A 380 4.14 15.52 8.89
CA VAL A 380 3.87 14.12 8.55
C VAL A 380 2.45 13.96 8.03
N MET A 381 2.26 13.16 6.99
CA MET A 381 0.93 12.81 6.50
C MET A 381 0.33 11.75 7.43
N VAL A 382 -0.74 12.11 8.13
CA VAL A 382 -1.44 11.24 9.07
C VAL A 382 -2.50 10.40 8.36
N ALA A 383 -3.14 10.94 7.32
CA ALA A 383 -4.13 10.21 6.55
C ALA A 383 -4.23 10.74 5.10
N ASP A 384 -4.45 9.84 4.14
CA ASP A 384 -4.88 10.16 2.77
C ASP A 384 -6.30 9.60 2.60
N CYS A 385 -7.29 10.50 2.59
CA CYS A 385 -8.69 10.16 2.72
C CYS A 385 -9.40 10.32 1.37
N LYS A 386 -9.92 9.22 0.84
CA LYS A 386 -10.68 9.19 -0.42
C LYS A 386 -12.06 8.61 -0.16
N VAL A 387 -13.08 9.40 -0.46
CA VAL A 387 -14.47 9.00 -0.23
C VAL A 387 -14.95 8.17 -1.41
N GLU A 388 -15.32 6.93 -1.11
CA GLU A 388 -15.94 6.01 -2.07
C GLU A 388 -17.24 5.50 -1.47
N LEU A 389 -18.36 5.72 -2.17
CA LEU A 389 -19.64 5.17 -1.73
C LEU A 389 -19.69 3.67 -2.03
N PRO A 390 -20.42 2.86 -1.23
CA PRO A 390 -20.53 1.41 -1.44
C PRO A 390 -20.89 0.99 -2.87
N SER A 391 -21.77 1.75 -3.55
CA SER A 391 -22.13 1.48 -4.95
C SER A 391 -21.19 2.10 -5.99
N GLY A 392 -20.34 3.05 -5.59
CA GLY A 392 -19.54 3.90 -6.48
C GLY A 392 -20.33 5.02 -7.18
N GLU A 393 -21.64 5.15 -6.94
CA GLU A 393 -22.45 6.25 -7.49
C GLU A 393 -22.05 7.60 -6.87
N THR A 394 -22.13 8.67 -7.67
CA THR A 394 -21.82 10.04 -7.22
C THR A 394 -22.96 11.02 -7.49
N ASP A 395 -23.95 10.64 -8.30
CA ASP A 395 -25.18 11.41 -8.51
C ASP A 395 -26.13 11.26 -7.30
N PRO A 396 -26.41 12.34 -6.55
CA PRO A 396 -27.29 12.33 -5.37
C PRO A 396 -28.70 11.75 -5.64
N ASN A 397 -29.16 11.82 -6.89
CA ASN A 397 -30.49 11.34 -7.29
C ASN A 397 -30.52 9.83 -7.59
N LYS A 398 -29.36 9.18 -7.70
CA LYS A 398 -29.23 7.77 -8.05
C LYS A 398 -28.69 6.91 -6.90
N LEU A 399 -28.37 7.51 -5.77
CA LEU A 399 -27.88 6.80 -4.59
C LEU A 399 -28.85 5.71 -4.13
N THR A 400 -28.27 4.54 -3.82
CA THR A 400 -28.95 3.42 -3.18
C THR A 400 -29.26 3.73 -1.71
N GLU A 401 -30.06 2.89 -1.05
CA GLU A 401 -30.31 3.06 0.40
C GLU A 401 -29.04 2.81 1.22
N GLU A 402 -28.18 1.90 0.78
CA GLU A 402 -26.88 1.63 1.42
C GLU A 402 -25.96 2.86 1.35
N ASP A 403 -25.90 3.52 0.19
CA ASP A 403 -25.13 4.76 0.05
C ASP A 403 -25.68 5.86 0.96
N ARG A 404 -27.01 6.01 1.05
CA ARG A 404 -27.65 7.01 1.93
C ARG A 404 -27.32 6.76 3.39
N ALA A 405 -27.42 5.51 3.83
CA ALA A 405 -27.07 5.11 5.18
C ALA A 405 -25.59 5.36 5.48
N PHE A 406 -24.69 5.04 4.55
CA PHE A 406 -23.26 5.29 4.65
C PHE A 406 -22.95 6.78 4.81
N VAL A 407 -23.52 7.64 3.95
CA VAL A 407 -23.33 9.09 4.00
C VAL A 407 -23.85 9.69 5.31
N ILE A 408 -25.04 9.28 5.77
CA ILE A 408 -25.63 9.75 7.05
C ILE A 408 -24.78 9.28 8.24
N ALA A 409 -24.22 8.07 8.17
CA ALA A 409 -23.35 7.54 9.20
C ALA A 409 -22.00 8.28 9.27
N GLY A 410 -21.59 8.99 8.21
CA GLY A 410 -20.33 9.71 8.07
C GLY A 410 -19.19 8.82 7.54
N PHE A 411 -18.16 9.47 7.02
CA PHE A 411 -17.07 8.84 6.29
C PHE A 411 -15.86 8.62 7.21
N ASP A 412 -15.51 7.36 7.48
CA ASP A 412 -14.46 6.95 8.42
C ASP A 412 -13.17 6.57 7.67
N PHE A 413 -12.03 6.99 8.20
CA PHE A 413 -10.70 6.82 7.59
C PHE A 413 -9.67 6.46 8.65
N ASP A 414 -8.90 5.41 8.39
CA ASP A 414 -7.75 5.05 9.22
C ASP A 414 -6.64 6.11 9.12
N CYS A 415 -6.01 6.41 10.26
CA CYS A 415 -4.76 7.15 10.30
C CYS A 415 -3.57 6.18 10.23
N ASP A 416 -2.44 6.66 9.69
CA ASP A 416 -1.23 5.86 9.53
C ASP A 416 -0.70 5.37 10.89
N PRO A 417 -0.70 4.05 11.13
CA PRO A 417 -0.30 3.47 12.40
C PRO A 417 1.17 3.75 12.76
N GLN A 418 2.02 4.13 11.81
CA GLN A 418 3.38 4.60 12.06
C GLN A 418 3.42 5.79 13.04
N TYR A 419 2.38 6.62 13.05
CA TYR A 419 2.33 7.81 13.88
C TYR A 419 1.44 7.64 15.12
N ALA A 420 0.94 6.43 15.41
CA ALA A 420 0.06 6.15 16.54
C ALA A 420 0.66 6.53 17.92
N ASN A 421 1.99 6.50 18.04
CA ASN A 421 2.74 6.89 19.25
C ASN A 421 3.27 8.33 19.22
N LYS A 422 2.98 9.11 18.17
CA LYS A 422 3.39 10.52 18.06
C LYS A 422 2.20 11.43 18.28
N GLN A 423 2.37 12.40 19.16
CA GLN A 423 1.34 13.38 19.49
C GLN A 423 1.59 14.67 18.74
N PHE A 424 0.53 15.29 18.23
CA PHE A 424 0.60 16.49 17.41
C PHE A 424 -0.34 17.56 17.93
N LYS A 425 0.11 18.81 17.86
CA LYS A 425 -0.67 19.98 18.26
C LYS A 425 -1.32 20.68 17.07
N TYR A 426 -0.65 20.68 15.91
CA TYR A 426 -1.14 21.30 14.69
C TYR A 426 -1.58 20.22 13.73
N VAL A 427 -2.81 20.34 13.22
CA VAL A 427 -3.39 19.44 12.22
C VAL A 427 -3.87 20.26 11.04
N ARG A 428 -3.24 20.07 9.88
CA ARG A 428 -3.52 20.79 8.64
C ARG A 428 -4.25 19.88 7.67
N PHE A 429 -5.36 20.37 7.14
CA PHE A 429 -6.13 19.71 6.10
C PHE A 429 -5.73 20.30 4.75
N GLU A 430 -5.39 19.41 3.82
CA GLU A 430 -5.18 19.69 2.40
C GLU A 430 -6.39 19.12 1.64
N ILE A 431 -7.36 19.96 1.31
CA ILE A 431 -8.54 19.58 0.54
C ILE A 431 -8.18 19.64 -0.94
N ILE A 432 -7.98 18.46 -1.54
CA ILE A 432 -7.53 18.32 -2.93
C ILE A 432 -8.70 18.45 -3.88
N LYS A 433 -9.85 17.85 -3.51
CA LYS A 433 -11.02 17.81 -4.38
C LYS A 433 -12.31 17.66 -3.59
N SER A 434 -13.39 18.25 -4.09
CA SER A 434 -14.75 18.08 -3.56
C SER A 434 -15.73 17.58 -4.62
N PHE A 435 -16.74 16.83 -4.19
CA PHE A 435 -17.86 16.43 -5.04
C PHE A 435 -18.64 17.67 -5.50
N GLY A 436 -18.98 17.71 -6.79
CA GLY A 436 -19.63 18.86 -7.43
C GLY A 436 -18.67 19.86 -8.09
N GLY A 437 -17.35 19.65 -7.96
CA GLY A 437 -16.30 20.49 -8.55
C GLY A 437 -15.81 21.58 -7.60
N GLY A 438 -14.56 22.02 -7.81
CA GLY A 438 -13.90 22.98 -6.93
C GLY A 438 -13.38 22.37 -5.62
N VAL A 439 -13.00 23.24 -4.69
CA VAL A 439 -12.54 22.93 -3.32
C VAL A 439 -13.46 23.50 -2.24
N GLN A 440 -14.65 23.95 -2.59
CA GLN A 440 -15.64 24.40 -1.61
C GLN A 440 -16.12 23.23 -0.76
N ILE A 441 -16.28 23.44 0.54
CA ILE A 441 -16.73 22.41 1.47
C ILE A 441 -17.88 22.87 2.36
N GLN A 442 -18.77 21.91 2.66
CA GLN A 442 -19.92 22.08 3.55
C GLN A 442 -19.98 20.94 4.57
N THR A 443 -19.39 21.16 5.73
CA THR A 443 -19.09 20.11 6.71
C THR A 443 -19.89 20.30 7.97
N ALA A 444 -20.63 19.28 8.38
CA ALA A 444 -21.35 19.31 9.67
C ALA A 444 -20.37 19.09 10.82
N GLU A 445 -19.53 18.06 10.73
CA GLU A 445 -18.67 17.64 11.84
C GLU A 445 -17.43 16.93 11.31
N ILE A 446 -16.32 17.06 12.04
CA ILE A 446 -15.14 16.22 11.97
C ILE A 446 -14.82 15.70 13.36
N LYS A 447 -14.35 14.45 13.42
CA LYS A 447 -13.91 13.82 14.65
C LYS A 447 -12.63 13.06 14.44
N PHE A 448 -11.86 12.99 15.51
CA PHE A 448 -10.70 12.11 15.58
C PHE A 448 -10.90 11.13 16.73
N TRP A 449 -10.29 9.96 16.59
CA TRP A 449 -10.07 9.03 17.68
C TRP A 449 -8.58 8.80 17.83
N GLY A 450 -8.18 8.42 19.02
CA GLY A 450 -6.79 8.17 19.35
C GLY A 450 -6.56 8.37 20.83
N LYS A 451 -5.59 9.20 21.20
CA LYS A 451 -5.21 9.43 22.60
C LYS A 451 -4.55 10.80 22.78
N TYR A 452 -4.98 11.54 23.81
CA TYR A 452 -4.34 12.79 24.21
C TYR A 452 -2.94 12.58 24.81
N ALA A 453 -2.12 13.63 24.74
CA ALA A 453 -0.91 13.78 25.55
C ALA A 453 -1.23 13.63 27.03
N LYS A 454 -0.45 12.78 27.70
CA LYS A 454 -0.52 12.60 29.16
C LYS A 454 0.22 13.71 29.89
#